data_AF-A0A9Q3HZA9-F1
#
_entry.id   AF-A0A9Q3HZA9-F1
#
_cell.length_a   1.000
_cell.length_b   1.000
_cell.length_c   1.000
_cell.angle_alpha   90.00
_cell.angle_beta   90.00
_cell.angle_gamma   90.00
#
_symmetry.space_group_name_H-M   'P 1'
#
loop_
_entity.id
_entity.type
_entity.pdbx_description
1 polymer ?
#
loop_
_entity_poly.entity_id
_entity_poly.type
_entity_poly.pdbx_seq_one_letter_code
_entity_poly.pdbx_strand_id
1 'polypeptide(L)'
;MKYCKDPSLSTKLDEIWIKAYDEGRLHLLEGILYHRTKHTCVMALTDRSLLSTILHVCHDSVAAGNLSEDRTLERVKTCSWWPNWKNDVA
;
A
#
# COMPACT_ATOMS: atom_id res chain seq x y z
N MET A 1 -5.58 -13.98 19.06
CA MET A 1 -6.17 -12.69 18.63
C MET A 1 -7.26 -13.01 17.61
N LYS A 2 -8.54 -12.83 17.97
CA LYS A 2 -9.67 -13.10 17.05
C LYS A 2 -9.80 -11.93 16.09
N TYR A 3 -9.72 -12.21 14.79
CA TYR A 3 -9.95 -11.24 13.74
C TYR A 3 -11.46 -10.93 13.68
N CYS A 4 -11.83 -9.68 13.94
CA CYS A 4 -13.18 -9.20 13.70
C CYS A 4 -13.08 -8.20 12.54
N LYS A 5 -13.62 -8.56 11.38
CA LYS A 5 -13.84 -7.59 10.29
C LYS A 5 -14.68 -6.46 10.87
N ASP A 6 -14.18 -5.24 10.85
CA ASP A 6 -14.97 -4.06 11.19
C ASP A 6 -15.90 -3.75 10.02
N PRO A 7 -17.23 -3.96 10.14
CA PRO A 7 -18.17 -3.72 9.05
C PRO A 7 -18.36 -2.24 8.76
N SER A 8 -17.97 -1.34 9.67
CA SER A 8 -18.10 0.11 9.48
C SER A 8 -17.02 0.67 8.55
N LEU A 9 -15.90 -0.06 8.38
CA LEU A 9 -14.79 0.37 7.54
C LEU A 9 -15.14 0.28 6.04
N SER A 10 -15.80 -0.80 5.62
CA SER A 10 -16.18 -1.01 4.21
C SER A 10 -17.12 0.09 3.68
N THR A 11 -17.96 0.68 4.53
CA THR A 11 -18.88 1.77 4.14
C THR A 11 -18.20 3.12 3.88
N LYS A 12 -16.92 3.27 4.28
CA LYS A 12 -16.15 4.53 4.20
C LYS A 12 -15.01 4.47 3.19
N LEU A 13 -14.85 3.33 2.52
CA LEU A 13 -13.77 3.06 1.59
C LEU A 13 -14.26 3.25 0.15
N ASP A 14 -13.41 3.73 -0.75
CA ASP A 14 -13.75 3.72 -2.18
C ASP A 14 -13.84 2.28 -2.70
N GLU A 15 -14.55 2.08 -3.80
CA GLU A 15 -14.89 0.76 -4.35
C GLU A 15 -13.70 -0.20 -4.50
N ILE A 16 -12.54 0.32 -4.94
CA ILE A 16 -11.33 -0.50 -5.13
C ILE A 16 -10.79 -1.04 -3.79
N TRP A 17 -10.94 -0.26 -2.71
CA TRP A 17 -10.54 -0.65 -1.37
C TRP A 17 -11.52 -1.65 -0.74
N ILE A 18 -12.82 -1.49 -0.99
CA ILE A 18 -13.87 -2.42 -0.52
C ILE A 18 -13.57 -3.83 -1.04
N LYS A 19 -13.26 -3.97 -2.34
CA LYS A 19 -12.96 -5.27 -2.94
C LYS A 19 -11.78 -5.97 -2.25
N ALA A 20 -10.69 -5.24 -2.02
CA ALA A 20 -9.52 -5.81 -1.33
C ALA A 20 -9.82 -6.16 0.14
N TYR A 21 -10.68 -5.38 0.81
CA TYR A 21 -11.11 -5.63 2.18
C TYR A 21 -12.00 -6.87 2.31
N ASP A 22 -12.98 -7.01 1.43
CA ASP A 22 -13.91 -8.15 1.42
C ASP A 22 -13.19 -9.47 1.16
N GLU A 23 -12.22 -9.45 0.24
CA GLU A 23 -11.31 -10.57 -0.05
C GLU A 23 -10.34 -10.89 1.10
N GLY A 24 -10.35 -10.11 2.19
CA GLY A 24 -9.51 -10.34 3.37
C GLY A 24 -8.04 -9.97 3.15
N ARG A 25 -7.74 -9.18 2.12
CA ARG A 25 -6.38 -8.69 1.81
C ARG A 25 -6.02 -7.43 2.56
N LEU A 26 -6.95 -6.84 3.31
CA LEU A 26 -6.70 -5.64 4.11
C LEU A 26 -6.91 -5.91 5.60
N HIS A 27 -6.04 -5.29 6.39
CA HIS A 27 -5.96 -5.48 7.83
C HIS A 27 -5.79 -4.12 8.50
N LEU A 28 -6.75 -3.73 9.35
CA LEU A 28 -6.64 -2.50 10.14
C LEU A 28 -6.03 -2.85 11.51
N LEU A 29 -4.88 -2.26 11.82
CA LEU A 29 -4.21 -2.42 13.10
C LEU A 29 -3.77 -1.03 13.60
N GLU A 30 -4.25 -0.62 14.77
CA GLU A 30 -3.88 0.66 15.41
C GLU A 30 -4.08 1.89 14.50
N GLY A 31 -5.11 1.86 13.65
CA GLY A 31 -5.41 2.96 12.72
C GLY A 31 -4.60 2.94 11.42
N ILE A 32 -3.70 1.96 11.25
CA ILE A 32 -2.93 1.76 10.03
C ILE A 32 -3.52 0.60 9.24
N LEU A 33 -3.76 0.82 7.95
CA LEU A 33 -4.23 -0.21 7.04
C LEU A 33 -3.01 -0.94 6.45
N TYR A 34 -3.04 -2.27 6.47
CA TYR A 34 -2.02 -3.14 5.90
C TYR A 34 -2.63 -3.96 4.77
N HIS A 35 -1.92 -4.05 3.65
CA HIS A 35 -2.25 -4.94 2.56
C HIS A 35 -1.42 -6.22 2.62
N ARG A 36 -2.12 -7.35 2.72
CA ARG A 36 -1.54 -8.68 2.80
C ARG A 36 -1.67 -9.42 1.47
N THR A 37 -0.57 -10.02 1.05
CA THR A 37 -0.54 -11.04 0.01
C THR A 37 -0.18 -12.40 0.62
N LYS A 38 -0.04 -13.44 -0.22
CA LYS A 38 0.40 -14.77 0.22
C LYS A 38 1.77 -14.75 0.92
N HIS A 39 2.65 -13.80 0.55
CA HIS A 39 4.05 -13.78 0.97
C HIS A 39 4.51 -12.45 1.60
N THR A 40 3.68 -11.41 1.56
CA THR A 40 4.05 -10.07 2.06
C THR A 40 2.92 -9.43 2.85
N CYS A 41 3.28 -8.52 3.74
CA CYS A 41 2.36 -7.64 4.45
C CYS A 41 3.00 -6.24 4.44
N VAL A 42 2.37 -5.30 3.76
CA VAL A 42 2.91 -3.96 3.54
C VAL A 42 1.90 -2.90 3.94
N MET A 43 2.37 -1.69 4.26
CA MET A 43 1.48 -0.59 4.61
C MET A 43 0.64 -0.18 3.40
N ALA A 44 -0.66 -0.06 3.59
CA ALA A 44 -1.57 0.43 2.58
C ALA A 44 -1.71 1.95 2.69
N LEU A 45 -1.41 2.67 1.62
CA LEU A 45 -1.34 4.12 1.60
C LEU A 45 -2.60 4.72 0.97
N THR A 46 -3.27 5.60 1.70
CA THR A 46 -4.49 6.27 1.24
C THR A 46 -4.29 7.74 0.92
N ASP A 47 -3.20 8.35 1.40
CA ASP A 47 -2.91 9.77 1.25
C ASP A 47 -1.91 10.04 0.11
N ARG A 48 -2.27 10.91 -0.83
CA ARG A 48 -1.43 11.22 -2.01
C ARG A 48 -0.11 11.91 -1.66
N SER A 49 -0.04 12.70 -0.60
CA SER A 49 1.21 13.35 -0.19
C SER A 49 2.22 12.33 0.36
N LEU A 50 1.73 11.32 1.09
CA LEU A 50 2.53 10.16 1.48
C LEU A 50 2.96 9.31 0.28
N LEU A 51 2.09 9.13 -0.73
CA LEU A 51 2.48 8.45 -1.98
C LEU A 51 3.66 9.15 -2.65
N SER A 52 3.57 10.46 -2.87
CA SER A 52 4.67 11.24 -3.46
C SER A 52 5.95 11.15 -2.64
N THR A 53 5.85 11.16 -1.32
CA THR A 53 7.01 11.03 -0.42
C THR A 53 7.67 9.66 -0.57
N ILE A 54 6.88 8.58 -0.59
CA ILE A 54 7.44 7.22 -0.71
C ILE A 54 8.03 7.00 -2.10
N LEU A 55 7.39 7.50 -3.16
CA LEU A 55 7.94 7.44 -4.51
C LEU A 55 9.28 8.17 -4.60
N HIS A 56 9.35 9.40 -4.06
CA HIS A 56 10.59 10.17 -4.01
C HIS A 56 11.68 9.46 -3.20
N VAL A 57 11.35 8.88 -2.04
CA VAL A 57 12.31 8.12 -1.22
C VAL A 57 12.78 6.85 -1.93
N CYS A 58 11.90 6.17 -2.67
CA CYS A 58 12.27 4.97 -3.42
C CYS A 58 13.11 5.28 -4.67
N HIS A 59 12.90 6.45 -5.30
CA HIS A 59 13.53 6.84 -6.57
C HIS A 59 14.78 7.71 -6.38
N ASP A 60 14.66 8.82 -5.64
CA ASP A 60 15.63 9.93 -5.57
C ASP A 60 16.51 9.90 -4.32
N SER A 61 16.25 9.02 -3.37
CA SER A 61 17.10 8.92 -2.17
C SER A 61 18.52 8.48 -2.57
N VAL A 62 19.53 9.21 -2.10
CA VAL A 62 20.95 8.81 -2.21
C VAL A 62 21.19 7.43 -1.57
N ALA A 63 20.37 7.03 -0.60
CA ALA A 63 20.39 5.69 0.01
C ALA A 63 19.72 4.60 -0.85
N ALA A 64 18.97 4.98 -1.88
CA ALA A 64 18.43 4.09 -2.90
C ALA A 64 19.41 3.81 -4.03
N GLY A 65 20.36 4.72 -4.28
CA GLY A 65 21.40 4.57 -5.28
C GLY A 65 20.99 5.02 -6.70
N ASN A 66 20.03 5.94 -6.83
CA ASN A 66 19.44 6.39 -8.11
C ASN A 66 18.96 5.19 -8.94
N LEU A 67 17.85 4.61 -8.50
CA LEU A 67 17.32 3.38 -9.08
C LEU A 67 16.58 3.67 -10.39
N SER A 68 16.75 2.79 -11.39
CA SER A 68 15.86 2.77 -12.55
C SER A 68 14.41 2.53 -12.11
N GLU A 69 13.46 2.98 -12.92
CA GLU A 69 12.02 2.82 -12.71
C GLU A 69 11.64 1.39 -12.25
N ASP A 70 12.16 0.36 -12.93
CA ASP A 70 11.96 -1.05 -12.57
C ASP A 70 12.37 -1.39 -11.12
N ARG A 71 13.49 -0.82 -10.64
CA ARG A 71 14.00 -1.07 -9.28
C ARG A 71 13.24 -0.27 -8.23
N THR A 72 12.78 0.93 -8.58
CA THR A 72 11.84 1.71 -7.76
C THR A 72 10.53 0.92 -7.56
N LEU A 73 10.04 0.31 -8.64
CA LEU A 73 8.82 -0.50 -8.65
C LEU A 73 8.96 -1.77 -7.79
N GLU A 74 10.09 -2.47 -7.86
CA GLU A 74 10.37 -3.61 -6.97
C GLU A 74 10.44 -3.21 -5.49
N ARG A 75 11.02 -2.05 -5.16
CA ARG A 75 11.05 -1.58 -3.77
C ARG A 75 9.66 -1.20 -3.25
N VAL A 76 8.87 -0.48 -4.04
CA VAL A 76 7.51 -0.11 -3.66
C VAL A 76 6.69 -1.35 -3.33
N LYS A 77 6.78 -2.43 -4.12
CA LYS A 77 6.12 -3.73 -3.84
C LYS A 77 6.44 -4.29 -2.46
N THR A 78 7.65 -4.06 -1.95
CA THR A 78 8.12 -4.59 -0.67
C THR A 78 7.76 -3.71 0.52
N CYS A 79 7.44 -2.44 0.30
CA CYS A 79 7.24 -1.47 1.39
C CYS A 79 5.80 -0.99 1.50
N SER A 80 5.06 -0.86 0.39
CA SER A 80 3.75 -0.21 0.39
C SER A 80 2.82 -0.69 -0.71
N TRP A 81 1.53 -0.41 -0.56
CA TRP A 81 0.51 -0.75 -1.55
C TRP A 81 -0.58 0.33 -1.61
N TRP A 82 -1.09 0.61 -2.80
CA TRP A 82 -2.31 1.40 -3.01
C TRP A 82 -3.00 1.00 -4.33
N PRO A 83 -4.27 1.34 -4.53
CA PRO A 83 -4.95 1.15 -5.81
C PRO A 83 -4.20 1.80 -6.97
N ASN A 84 -4.09 1.10 -8.10
CA ASN A 84 -3.42 1.60 -9.31
C ASN A 84 -1.95 2.00 -9.14
N TRP A 85 -1.28 1.58 -8.07
CA TRP A 85 0.11 1.95 -7.78
C TRP A 85 1.10 1.72 -8.91
N LYS A 86 0.87 0.70 -9.75
CA LYS A 86 1.69 0.45 -10.94
C LYS A 86 1.66 1.58 -11.97
N ASN A 87 0.52 2.26 -12.10
CA ASN A 87 0.34 3.38 -13.02
C ASN A 87 0.92 4.69 -12.46
N ASP A 88 1.11 4.78 -11.15
CA ASP A 88 1.71 5.95 -10.49
C ASP A 88 3.24 5.86 -10.38
N VAL A 89 3.80 4.67 -10.59
CA VAL A 89 5.26 4.43 -10.57
C VAL A 89 5.87 4.48 -11.98
N ALA A 90 5.06 4.20 -13.02
CA ALA A 90 5.46 4.27 -14.43
C ALA A 90 5.26 5.69 -15.00
#